data_AF-A0A4R0JNR3-F1
#
_entry.id   AF-A0A4R0JNR3-F1
#
_cell.length_a   1.000
_cell.length_b   1.000
_cell.length_c   1.000
_cell.angle_alpha   90.00
_cell.angle_beta   90.00
_cell.angle_gamma   90.00
#
_symmetry.space_group_name_H-M   'P 1'
#
loop_
_entity.id
_entity.type
_entity.pdbx_description
1 polymer ?
#
loop_
_entity_poly.entity_id
_entity_poly.type
_entity_poly.pdbx_seq_one_letter_code
_entity_poly.pdbx_strand_id
1 'polypeptide(L)'
;MSLPPEDPDELREWWGRQPPEEQHRLASLWDVARPAREFVEQIWGEKSLTHAWPLVDPLLRQCLSQHWLYNNRSDVAASGWHVDEVTAAIIADQPSHPLWRHMERVQLRDLHSTWDDLRSWGTGTATRLYGPDIEAVTFFPPGLKVFEPGATSVMYQFLMRYDVEAGWRVLNLWDYFPEPGWPPRLWPESRP
;
A
#
# COMPACT_ATOMS: atom_id res chain seq x y z
N MET A 1 -18.95 -14.33 16.59
CA MET A 1 -17.48 -14.51 16.65
C MET A 1 -16.93 -13.39 17.52
N SER A 2 -16.24 -13.73 18.62
CA SER A 2 -15.69 -12.72 19.53
C SER A 2 -14.43 -12.11 18.94
N LEU A 3 -14.27 -10.79 19.08
CA LEU A 3 -13.08 -10.09 18.61
C LEU A 3 -11.82 -10.60 19.36
N PRO A 4 -10.66 -10.63 18.70
CA PRO A 4 -9.40 -10.94 19.36
C PRO A 4 -9.07 -9.90 20.44
N PRO A 5 -8.45 -10.31 21.56
CA PRO A 5 -8.02 -9.39 22.61
C PRO A 5 -6.83 -8.53 22.16
N GLU A 6 -6.68 -7.36 22.78
CA GLU A 6 -5.61 -6.40 22.47
C GLU A 6 -4.28 -6.74 23.20
N ASP A 7 -4.35 -7.46 24.32
CA ASP A 7 -3.18 -7.88 25.09
C ASP A 7 -2.40 -9.02 24.40
N PRO A 8 -1.06 -8.92 24.25
CA PRO A 8 -0.28 -9.93 23.52
C PRO A 8 -0.28 -11.35 24.13
N ASP A 9 -0.42 -11.47 25.45
CA ASP A 9 -0.45 -12.77 26.12
C ASP A 9 -1.86 -13.38 26.03
N GLU A 10 -2.91 -12.57 26.22
CA GLU A 10 -4.29 -13.00 25.98
C GLU A 10 -4.53 -13.35 24.50
N LEU A 11 -3.88 -12.66 23.57
CA LEU A 11 -3.96 -12.93 22.14
C LEU A 11 -3.36 -14.29 21.80
N ARG A 12 -2.24 -14.67 22.43
CA ARG A 12 -1.64 -16.02 22.28
C ARG A 12 -2.58 -17.11 22.80
N GLU A 13 -3.19 -16.92 23.96
CA GLU A 13 -4.16 -17.88 24.51
C GLU A 13 -5.46 -17.94 23.69
N TRP A 14 -5.94 -16.79 23.21
CA TRP A 14 -7.09 -16.71 22.31
C TRP A 14 -6.83 -17.44 20.99
N TRP A 15 -5.63 -17.28 20.43
CA TRP A 15 -5.19 -17.97 19.22
C TRP A 15 -5.22 -19.50 19.40
N GLY A 16 -4.64 -20.00 20.49
CA GLY A 16 -4.60 -21.44 20.79
C GLY A 16 -5.98 -22.09 20.99
N ARG A 17 -7.02 -21.28 21.23
CA ARG A 17 -8.42 -21.72 21.39
C ARG A 17 -9.24 -21.68 20.10
N GLN A 18 -8.72 -21.12 19.01
CA GLN A 18 -9.45 -21.08 17.74
C GLN A 18 -9.43 -22.46 17.06
N PRO A 19 -10.52 -22.87 16.38
CA PRO A 19 -10.52 -24.06 15.53
C PRO A 19 -9.41 -23.99 14.44
N PRO A 20 -8.86 -25.12 13.97
CA PRO A 20 -7.79 -25.13 12.96
C PRO A 20 -8.13 -24.37 11.67
N GLU A 21 -9.38 -24.42 11.23
CA GLU A 21 -9.88 -23.68 10.06
C GLU A 21 -9.83 -22.16 10.26
N GLU A 22 -10.18 -21.69 11.47
CA GLU A 22 -10.12 -20.28 11.84
C GLU A 22 -8.67 -19.82 12.03
N GLN A 23 -7.81 -20.67 12.60
CA GLN A 23 -6.37 -20.39 12.66
C GLN A 23 -5.76 -20.23 11.27
N HIS A 24 -6.16 -21.09 10.31
CA HIS A 24 -5.67 -21.01 8.94
C HIS A 24 -6.15 -19.74 8.23
N ARG A 25 -7.45 -19.41 8.38
CA ARG A 25 -8.02 -18.16 7.87
C ARG A 25 -7.32 -16.94 8.46
N LEU A 26 -7.11 -16.91 9.77
CA LEU A 26 -6.43 -15.78 10.41
C LEU A 26 -4.97 -15.71 9.97
N ALA A 27 -4.27 -16.83 9.82
CA ALA A 27 -2.89 -16.85 9.33
C ALA A 27 -2.79 -16.25 7.92
N SER A 28 -3.70 -16.60 6.99
CA SER A 28 -3.71 -16.03 5.65
C SER A 28 -3.97 -14.51 5.67
N LEU A 29 -4.82 -14.04 6.60
CA LEU A 29 -5.06 -12.60 6.80
C LEU A 29 -3.81 -11.88 7.32
N TRP A 30 -3.06 -12.50 8.24
CA TRP A 30 -1.80 -11.97 8.74
C TRP A 30 -0.73 -11.87 7.63
N ASP A 31 -0.70 -12.83 6.70
CA ASP A 31 0.29 -12.85 5.62
C ASP A 31 0.16 -11.68 4.66
N VAL A 32 -1.06 -11.21 4.38
CA VAL A 32 -1.30 -10.03 3.53
C VAL A 32 -1.28 -8.71 4.33
N ALA A 33 -1.76 -8.71 5.58
CA ALA A 33 -1.80 -7.50 6.40
C ALA A 33 -0.40 -7.06 6.85
N ARG A 34 0.53 -8.00 7.11
CA ARG A 34 1.89 -7.67 7.57
C ARG A 34 2.67 -6.79 6.56
N PRO A 35 2.76 -7.12 5.27
CA PRO A 35 3.45 -6.25 4.30
C PRO A 35 2.76 -4.88 4.12
N ALA A 36 1.42 -4.83 4.20
CA ALA A 36 0.70 -3.55 4.19
C ALA A 36 1.07 -2.68 5.41
N ARG A 37 1.22 -3.30 6.60
CA ARG A 37 1.68 -2.61 7.81
C ARG A 37 3.12 -2.15 7.71
N GLU A 38 4.00 -2.99 7.17
CA GLU A 38 5.39 -2.63 6.95
C GLU A 38 5.49 -1.42 6.03
N PHE A 39 4.72 -1.40 4.93
CA PHE A 39 4.63 -0.23 4.04
C PHE A 39 4.18 1.03 4.79
N VAL A 40 3.16 0.92 5.67
CA VAL A 40 2.71 2.06 6.49
C VAL A 40 3.82 2.57 7.40
N GLU A 41 4.57 1.69 8.06
CA GLU A 41 5.67 2.10 8.94
C GLU A 41 6.79 2.80 8.16
N GLN A 42 7.13 2.30 6.96
CA GLN A 42 8.15 2.94 6.13
C GLN A 42 7.71 4.33 5.64
N ILE A 43 6.45 4.50 5.25
CA ILE A 43 5.94 5.78 4.74
C ILE A 43 5.69 6.79 5.86
N TRP A 44 4.97 6.43 6.92
CA TRP A 44 4.56 7.39 7.96
C TRP A 44 5.49 7.43 9.18
N GLY A 45 6.19 6.35 9.47
CA GLY A 45 7.19 6.29 10.55
C GLY A 45 8.53 6.82 10.08
N GLU A 46 9.16 6.07 9.17
CA GLU A 46 10.51 6.35 8.66
C GLU A 46 10.55 7.44 7.59
N LYS A 47 9.41 7.78 6.99
CA LYS A 47 9.29 8.76 5.90
C LYS A 47 10.24 8.45 4.73
N SER A 48 10.29 7.18 4.37
CA SER A 48 11.16 6.65 3.32
C SER A 48 10.36 5.85 2.30
N LEU A 49 10.20 6.41 1.10
CA LEU A 49 9.69 5.63 -0.02
C LEU A 49 10.74 4.64 -0.49
N THR A 50 12.03 4.95 -0.34
CA THR A 50 13.14 4.06 -0.69
C THR A 50 13.04 2.72 0.03
N HIS A 51 12.81 2.71 1.35
CA HIS A 51 12.64 1.47 2.09
C HIS A 51 11.27 0.81 1.86
N ALA A 52 10.23 1.61 1.55
CA ALA A 52 8.93 1.07 1.18
C ALA A 52 8.91 0.46 -0.24
N TRP A 53 9.79 0.88 -1.15
CA TRP A 53 9.73 0.59 -2.58
C TRP A 53 9.72 -0.90 -2.93
N PRO A 54 10.49 -1.78 -2.27
CA PRO A 54 10.42 -3.23 -2.50
C PRO A 54 9.06 -3.85 -2.13
N LEU A 55 8.30 -3.21 -1.24
CA LEU A 55 6.94 -3.60 -0.85
C LEU A 55 5.89 -3.11 -1.85
N VAL A 56 6.27 -2.24 -2.79
CA VAL A 56 5.39 -1.73 -3.83
C VAL A 56 5.40 -2.68 -5.03
N ASP A 57 4.21 -2.97 -5.54
CA ASP A 57 4.05 -3.80 -6.72
C ASP A 57 4.74 -3.18 -7.96
N PRO A 58 5.43 -3.97 -8.81
CA PRO A 58 6.10 -3.47 -10.00
C PRO A 58 5.20 -2.62 -10.92
N LEU A 59 3.92 -2.97 -11.04
CA LEU A 59 2.95 -2.23 -11.85
C LEU A 59 2.70 -0.84 -11.25
N LEU A 60 2.52 -0.76 -9.93
CA LEU A 60 2.33 0.52 -9.26
C LEU A 60 3.59 1.37 -9.34
N ARG A 61 4.78 0.77 -9.17
CA ARG A 61 6.06 1.47 -9.35
C ARG A 61 6.16 2.10 -10.72
N GLN A 62 5.86 1.34 -11.77
CA GLN A 62 5.83 1.84 -13.14
C GLN A 62 4.86 3.02 -13.29
N CYS A 63 3.63 2.89 -12.81
CA CYS A 63 2.63 3.95 -12.95
C CYS A 63 3.01 5.22 -12.16
N LEU A 64 3.56 5.08 -10.94
CA LEU A 64 4.06 6.21 -10.15
C LEU A 64 5.22 6.92 -10.84
N SER A 65 6.16 6.17 -11.41
CA SER A 65 7.31 6.72 -12.17
C SER A 65 6.85 7.44 -13.43
N GLN A 66 5.98 6.81 -14.23
CA GLN A 66 5.42 7.42 -15.44
C GLN A 66 4.62 8.69 -15.11
N HIS A 67 3.86 8.70 -14.01
CA HIS A 67 3.09 9.87 -13.60
C HIS A 67 4.00 11.03 -13.23
N TRP A 68 5.03 10.76 -12.41
CA TRP A 68 6.01 11.77 -12.03
C TRP A 68 6.75 12.31 -13.27
N LEU A 69 7.21 11.43 -14.16
CA LEU A 69 7.91 11.83 -15.39
C LEU A 69 7.03 12.61 -16.35
N TYR A 70 5.76 12.23 -16.53
CA TYR A 70 4.81 12.94 -17.37
C TYR A 70 4.66 14.40 -16.92
N ASN A 71 4.55 14.62 -15.61
CA ASN A 71 4.40 15.94 -15.00
C ASN A 71 5.70 16.77 -15.00
N ASN A 72 6.86 16.12 -15.06
CA ASN A 72 8.18 16.78 -14.97
C ASN A 72 9.01 16.66 -16.26
N ARG A 73 8.38 16.26 -17.38
CA ARG A 73 9.08 15.88 -18.63
C ARG A 73 10.02 16.96 -19.16
N SER A 74 9.62 18.23 -19.06
CA SER A 74 10.41 19.36 -19.57
C SER A 74 11.70 19.53 -18.77
N ASP A 75 11.63 19.41 -17.45
CA ASP A 75 12.78 19.56 -16.54
C ASP A 75 13.73 18.36 -16.63
N VAL A 76 13.17 17.16 -16.81
CA VAL A 76 13.94 15.94 -17.07
C VAL A 76 14.73 16.06 -18.37
N ALA A 77 14.07 16.50 -19.45
CA ALA A 77 14.71 16.71 -20.75
C ALA A 77 15.77 17.82 -20.70
N ALA A 78 15.51 18.93 -20.00
CA ALA A 78 16.47 20.02 -19.80
C ALA A 78 17.73 19.57 -19.02
N SER A 79 17.59 18.52 -18.20
CA SER A 79 18.70 17.88 -17.47
C SER A 79 19.47 16.85 -18.31
N GLY A 80 19.10 16.65 -19.58
CA GLY A 80 19.76 15.72 -20.49
C GLY A 80 19.34 14.26 -20.37
N TRP A 81 18.30 13.94 -19.59
CA TRP A 81 17.85 12.56 -19.37
C TRP A 81 16.72 12.17 -20.32
N HIS A 82 16.73 10.91 -20.77
CA HIS A 82 15.63 10.34 -21.54
C HIS A 82 14.59 9.68 -20.62
N VAL A 83 13.32 9.98 -20.84
CA VAL A 83 12.21 9.57 -19.97
C VAL A 83 12.11 8.05 -19.79
N ASP A 84 12.30 7.28 -20.86
CA ASP A 84 12.23 5.82 -20.77
C ASP A 84 13.39 5.21 -19.98
N GLU A 85 14.60 5.78 -20.10
CA GLU A 85 15.77 5.32 -19.35
C GLU A 85 15.59 5.60 -17.86
N VAL A 86 15.09 6.79 -17.52
CA VAL A 86 14.79 7.16 -16.14
C VAL A 86 13.70 6.24 -15.57
N THR A 87 12.66 5.94 -16.36
CA THR A 87 11.58 5.02 -15.93
C THR A 87 12.17 3.66 -15.58
N ALA A 88 12.94 3.05 -16.48
CA ALA A 88 13.54 1.74 -16.27
C ALA A 88 14.44 1.69 -15.03
N ALA A 89 15.20 2.76 -14.78
CA ALA A 89 16.10 2.84 -13.62
C ALA A 89 15.35 3.03 -12.29
N ILE A 90 14.21 3.72 -12.30
CA ILE A 90 13.42 4.01 -11.09
C ILE A 90 12.54 2.82 -10.68
N ILE A 91 12.03 2.05 -11.64
CA ILE A 91 11.11 0.94 -11.31
C ILE A 91 11.79 -0.23 -10.60
N ALA A 92 13.13 -0.31 -10.62
CA ALA A 92 13.88 -1.33 -9.89
C ALA A 92 13.57 -1.33 -8.39
N ASP A 93 13.66 -2.49 -7.72
CA ASP A 93 13.41 -2.61 -6.27
C ASP A 93 14.29 -1.64 -5.44
N GLN A 94 15.50 -1.38 -5.91
CA GLN A 94 16.45 -0.42 -5.32
C GLN A 94 16.81 0.65 -6.35
N PRO A 95 16.04 1.75 -6.44
CA PRO A 95 16.26 2.79 -7.41
C PRO A 95 17.57 3.54 -7.11
N SER A 96 18.50 3.49 -8.06
CA SER A 96 19.82 4.13 -7.95
C SER A 96 19.94 5.41 -8.78
N HIS A 97 18.91 5.74 -9.56
CA HIS A 97 18.93 6.88 -10.47
C HIS A 97 19.02 8.22 -9.70
N PRO A 98 19.84 9.20 -10.13
CA PRO A 98 19.96 10.49 -9.44
C PRO A 98 18.63 11.26 -9.27
N LEU A 99 17.67 11.03 -10.16
CA LEU A 99 16.33 11.63 -10.07
C LEU A 99 15.41 10.98 -9.03
N TRP A 100 15.77 9.82 -8.49
CA TRP A 100 14.97 9.11 -7.48
C TRP A 100 14.63 10.00 -6.28
N ARG A 101 15.61 10.68 -5.70
CA ARG A 101 15.40 11.59 -4.55
C ARG A 101 14.35 12.67 -4.82
N HIS A 102 14.21 13.10 -6.08
CA HIS A 102 13.24 14.13 -6.45
C HIS A 102 11.83 13.54 -6.56
N MET A 103 11.71 12.33 -7.11
CA MET A 103 10.46 11.57 -7.14
C MET A 103 10.01 11.19 -5.73
N GLU A 104 10.87 10.56 -4.93
CA GLU A 104 10.58 10.15 -3.55
C GLU A 104 10.02 11.32 -2.72
N ARG A 105 10.68 12.47 -2.75
CA ARG A 105 10.22 13.66 -2.03
C ARG A 105 8.83 14.13 -2.46
N VAL A 106 8.53 14.09 -3.77
CA VAL A 106 7.20 14.48 -4.29
C VAL A 106 6.15 13.47 -3.85
N GLN A 107 6.42 12.18 -4.00
CA GLN A 107 5.50 11.11 -3.63
C GLN A 107 5.21 11.11 -2.12
N LEU A 108 6.23 11.22 -1.27
CA LEU A 108 6.03 11.29 0.18
C LEU A 108 5.20 12.52 0.60
N ARG A 109 5.48 13.68 0.01
CA ARG A 109 4.67 14.89 0.26
C ARG A 109 3.21 14.66 -0.14
N ASP A 110 2.98 14.09 -1.32
CA ASP A 110 1.63 13.88 -1.83
C ASP A 110 0.88 12.82 -0.99
N LEU A 111 1.56 11.77 -0.53
CA LEU A 111 1.02 10.79 0.41
C LEU A 111 0.64 11.43 1.75
N HIS A 112 1.56 12.17 2.38
CA HIS A 112 1.30 12.82 3.68
C HIS A 112 0.27 13.95 3.63
N SER A 113 -0.01 14.52 2.46
CA SER A 113 -1.05 15.54 2.30
C SER A 113 -2.42 14.96 1.94
N THR A 114 -2.46 13.76 1.37
CA THR A 114 -3.70 13.10 0.94
C THR A 114 -4.29 12.19 2.01
N TRP A 115 -3.44 11.60 2.85
CA TRP A 115 -3.81 10.54 3.79
C TRP A 115 -3.51 10.92 5.24
N ASP A 116 -4.36 10.47 6.16
CA ASP A 116 -4.05 10.51 7.58
C ASP A 116 -2.80 9.66 7.93
N ASP A 117 -2.23 9.89 9.11
CA ASP A 117 -1.19 9.02 9.65
C ASP A 117 -1.78 7.67 10.07
N LEU A 118 -1.48 6.63 9.28
CA LEU A 118 -2.09 5.31 9.42
C LEU A 118 -1.40 4.41 10.45
N ARG A 119 -0.33 4.87 11.13
CA ARG A 119 0.44 4.01 12.05
C ARG A 119 -0.41 3.50 13.23
N SER A 120 -1.27 4.35 13.76
CA SER A 120 -2.16 4.01 14.88
C SER A 120 -3.46 3.32 14.47
N TRP A 121 -3.73 3.20 13.16
CA TRP A 121 -4.97 2.63 12.65
C TRP A 121 -4.99 1.12 12.87
N GLY A 122 -6.18 0.51 12.95
CA GLY A 122 -6.38 -0.94 12.94
C GLY A 122 -6.44 -1.49 11.51
N THR A 123 -6.23 -2.80 11.33
CA THR A 123 -6.41 -3.51 10.05
C THR A 123 -7.55 -4.49 10.19
N GLY A 124 -8.43 -4.54 9.18
CA GLY A 124 -9.57 -5.44 9.17
C GLY A 124 -9.18 -6.91 9.15
N THR A 125 -9.96 -7.74 9.84
CA THR A 125 -9.83 -9.20 9.87
C THR A 125 -10.59 -9.91 8.74
N ALA A 126 -11.12 -9.16 7.78
CA ALA A 126 -11.75 -9.70 6.60
C ALA A 126 -11.18 -8.96 5.39
N THR A 127 -10.23 -9.58 4.71
CA THR A 127 -9.77 -9.09 3.42
C THR A 127 -10.85 -9.33 2.38
N ARG A 128 -10.97 -8.41 1.43
CA ARG A 128 -11.88 -8.57 0.29
C ARG A 128 -11.08 -9.13 -0.88
N LEU A 129 -11.47 -10.29 -1.38
CA LEU A 129 -10.89 -10.87 -2.58
C LEU A 129 -11.37 -10.09 -3.82
N TYR A 130 -10.42 -9.66 -4.65
CA TYR A 130 -10.66 -9.03 -5.96
C TYR A 130 -10.23 -9.93 -7.12
N GLY A 131 -9.33 -10.88 -6.86
CA GLY A 131 -8.83 -11.85 -7.82
C GLY A 131 -8.12 -13.01 -7.12
N PRO A 132 -7.63 -14.01 -7.87
CA PRO A 132 -6.95 -15.18 -7.29
C PRO A 132 -5.65 -14.81 -6.56
N ASP A 133 -5.02 -13.70 -6.94
CA ASP A 133 -3.77 -13.18 -6.40
C ASP A 133 -3.95 -11.77 -5.80
N ILE A 134 -5.19 -11.29 -5.63
CA ILE A 134 -5.46 -9.88 -5.26
C ILE A 134 -6.45 -9.80 -4.11
N GLU A 135 -6.00 -9.14 -3.04
CA GLU A 135 -6.75 -8.91 -1.81
C GLU A 135 -6.69 -7.46 -1.39
N ALA A 136 -7.77 -6.95 -0.77
CA ALA A 136 -7.76 -5.62 -0.16
C ALA A 136 -7.58 -5.71 1.35
N VAL A 137 -6.64 -4.93 1.88
CA VAL A 137 -6.45 -4.68 3.31
C VAL A 137 -7.12 -3.35 3.64
N THR A 138 -8.10 -3.39 4.56
CA THR A 138 -8.77 -2.17 5.02
C THR A 138 -8.16 -1.68 6.32
N PHE A 139 -7.79 -0.41 6.37
CA PHE A 139 -7.36 0.32 7.55
C PHE A 139 -8.54 1.09 8.14
N PHE A 140 -8.69 1.00 9.46
CA PHE A 140 -9.74 1.66 10.24
C PHE A 140 -9.14 2.56 11.31
N PRO A 141 -9.73 3.73 11.58
CA PRO A 141 -9.22 4.62 12.62
C PRO A 141 -9.26 3.94 14.00
N PRO A 142 -8.35 4.33 14.91
CA PRO A 142 -8.32 3.77 16.26
C PRO A 142 -9.66 3.99 16.99
N GLY A 143 -10.06 3.01 17.80
CA GLY A 143 -11.29 3.06 18.60
C GLY A 143 -12.57 2.63 17.86
N LEU A 144 -12.50 2.38 16.55
CA LEU A 144 -13.64 1.87 15.78
C LEU A 144 -13.83 0.36 16.03
N LYS A 145 -14.79 -0.01 16.89
CA LYS A 145 -15.08 -1.41 17.24
C LYS A 145 -16.31 -1.97 16.52
N VAL A 146 -17.33 -1.15 16.26
CA VAL A 146 -18.57 -1.52 15.57
C VAL A 146 -19.08 -0.32 14.77
N PHE A 147 -19.53 -0.55 13.53
CA PHE A 147 -20.29 0.44 12.77
C PHE A 147 -21.73 0.48 13.27
N GLU A 148 -22.13 1.57 13.89
CA GLU A 148 -23.55 1.81 14.15
C GLU A 148 -24.29 2.03 12.82
N PRO A 149 -25.55 1.57 12.69
CA PRO A 149 -26.35 1.82 11.49
C PRO A 149 -26.43 3.32 11.17
N GLY A 150 -25.99 3.70 9.97
CA GLY A 150 -25.98 5.10 9.50
C GLY A 150 -24.73 5.90 9.88
N ALA A 151 -23.80 5.34 10.65
CA ALA A 151 -22.51 5.97 10.91
C ALA A 151 -21.59 5.90 9.68
N THR A 152 -20.91 7.00 9.38
CA THR A 152 -19.85 7.07 8.37
C THR A 152 -18.50 7.14 9.08
N SER A 153 -17.52 6.37 8.62
CA SER A 153 -16.13 6.48 9.06
C SER A 153 -15.21 6.51 7.85
N VAL A 154 -14.14 7.27 7.94
CA VAL A 154 -13.07 7.25 6.93
C VAL A 154 -12.36 5.92 7.05
N MET A 155 -12.28 5.20 5.94
CA MET A 155 -11.55 3.94 5.82
C MET A 155 -10.68 4.01 4.59
N TYR A 156 -9.58 3.29 4.66
CA TYR A 156 -8.58 3.28 3.62
C TYR A 156 -8.31 1.86 3.17
N GLN A 157 -8.38 1.60 1.87
CA GLN A 157 -8.25 0.25 1.32
C GLN A 157 -7.02 0.16 0.44
N PHE A 158 -6.04 -0.64 0.87
CA PHE A 158 -4.88 -0.95 0.05
C PHE A 158 -5.18 -2.22 -0.73
N LEU A 159 -5.06 -2.16 -2.06
CA LEU A 159 -5.01 -3.34 -2.88
C LEU A 159 -3.62 -3.96 -2.78
N MET A 160 -3.60 -5.25 -2.51
CA MET A 160 -2.40 -6.07 -2.38
C MET A 160 -2.43 -7.12 -3.49
N ARG A 161 -1.27 -7.40 -4.09
CA ARG A 161 -1.09 -8.49 -5.05
C ARG A 161 -0.03 -9.46 -4.54
N TYR A 162 -0.32 -10.75 -4.66
CA TYR A 162 0.62 -11.81 -4.32
C TYR A 162 1.54 -12.12 -5.50
N ASP A 163 2.84 -11.99 -5.27
CA ASP A 163 3.89 -12.46 -6.16
C ASP A 163 4.54 -13.72 -5.57
N VAL A 164 4.77 -14.74 -6.40
CA VAL A 164 5.31 -16.03 -5.93
C VAL A 164 6.76 -15.95 -5.45
N GLU A 165 7.56 -15.00 -5.94
CA GLU A 165 8.95 -14.83 -5.55
C GLU A 165 9.10 -13.85 -4.39
N ALA A 166 8.27 -12.80 -4.36
CA ALA A 166 8.40 -11.70 -3.40
C ALA A 166 7.30 -11.63 -2.32
N GLY A 167 6.23 -12.42 -2.44
CA GLY A 167 5.07 -12.38 -1.56
C GLY A 167 4.13 -11.22 -1.86
N TRP A 168 3.34 -10.82 -0.85
CA TRP A 168 2.36 -9.73 -0.99
C TRP A 168 3.03 -8.36 -1.12
N ARG A 169 2.60 -7.59 -2.12
CA ARG A 169 3.03 -6.22 -2.41
C ARG A 169 1.84 -5.29 -2.59
N VAL A 170 2.04 -4.00 -2.32
CA VAL A 170 1.02 -2.96 -2.47
C VAL A 170 0.81 -2.68 -3.96
N LEU A 171 -0.34 -3.13 -4.49
CA LEU A 171 -0.79 -2.92 -5.87
C LEU A 171 -1.38 -1.52 -6.07
N ASN A 172 -2.12 -1.01 -5.08
CA ASN A 172 -2.56 0.38 -5.06
C ASN A 172 -2.99 0.78 -3.65
N LEU A 173 -2.99 2.07 -3.38
CA LEU A 173 -3.53 2.61 -2.12
C LEU A 173 -5.03 2.88 -2.21
N TRP A 174 -5.62 2.80 -3.41
CA TRP A 174 -7.06 2.89 -3.63
C TRP A 174 -7.62 1.58 -4.15
N ASP A 175 -8.94 1.45 -4.14
CA ASP A 175 -9.71 0.33 -4.71
C ASP A 175 -9.76 0.39 -6.26
N TYR A 176 -8.64 0.73 -6.89
CA TYR A 176 -8.50 0.88 -8.34
C TYR A 176 -7.24 0.19 -8.85
N PHE A 177 -7.33 -0.50 -9.98
CA PHE A 177 -6.18 -1.14 -10.62
C PHE A 177 -5.36 -0.10 -11.40
N PRO A 178 -4.08 0.12 -11.07
CA PRO A 178 -3.28 1.09 -11.78
C PRO A 178 -3.01 0.62 -13.21
N GLU A 179 -3.00 1.56 -14.15
CA GLU A 179 -2.75 1.27 -15.56
C GLU A 179 -1.61 2.12 -16.12
N PRO A 180 -0.57 1.50 -16.69
CA PRO A 180 0.58 2.21 -17.21
C PRO A 180 0.21 2.98 -18.50
N GLY A 181 0.92 4.08 -18.76
CA GLY A 181 0.66 4.93 -19.92
C GLY A 181 1.31 6.30 -19.82
N TRP A 182 1.01 7.17 -20.79
CA TRP A 182 1.50 8.56 -20.86
C TRP A 182 0.34 9.53 -21.12
N PRO A 183 -0.44 9.95 -20.10
CA PRO A 183 -0.22 9.68 -18.68
C PRO A 183 -0.75 8.30 -18.23
N PRO A 184 -0.24 7.75 -17.12
CA PRO A 184 -0.80 6.55 -16.50
C PRO A 184 -2.09 6.87 -15.75
N ARG A 185 -2.92 5.85 -15.50
CA ARG A 185 -4.12 5.95 -14.65
C ARG A 185 -3.84 5.33 -13.29
N LEU A 186 -3.82 6.18 -12.26
CA LEU A 186 -3.52 5.76 -10.88
C LEU A 186 -4.76 5.80 -9.98
N TRP A 187 -5.70 6.71 -10.27
CA TRP A 187 -6.98 6.88 -9.57
C TRP A 187 -8.17 6.74 -10.53
N PRO A 188 -9.38 6.49 -10.01
CA PRO A 188 -10.61 6.78 -10.74
C PRO A 188 -10.70 8.28 -11.11
N GLU A 189 -11.31 8.60 -12.25
CA GLU A 189 -11.38 9.97 -12.80
C GLU A 189 -12.05 10.99 -11.86
N SER A 190 -12.87 10.52 -10.92
CA SER A 190 -13.45 11.31 -9.84
C SER A 190 -12.62 11.14 -8.55
N ARG A 191 -11.67 12.03 -8.31
CA ARG A 191 -11.03 12.18 -7.01
C ARG A 191 -12.03 12.84 -6.05
N PRO A 192 -12.31 12.30 -4.85
CA PRO A 192 -12.98 13.08 -3.81
C PRO A 192 -12.14 14.30 -3.40
#